data_AF-A0A1Y5I3Z9-F1
#
_entry.id   AF-A0A1Y5I3Z9-F1
#
_cell.length_a   1.000
_cell.length_b   1.000
_cell.length_c   1.000
_cell.angle_alpha   90.00
_cell.angle_beta   90.00
_cell.angle_gamma   90.00
#
_symmetry.space_group_name_H-M   'P 1'
#
loop_
_entity.id
_entity.type
_entity.pdbx_description
1 polymer ?
#
loop_
_entity_poly.entity_id
_entity_poly.type
_entity_poly.pdbx_seq_one_letter_code
_entity_poly.pdbx_strand_id
1 'polypeptide(L)'
;METWRVMNPLWEVRFYDDDDCERFVGDHFPEYAEAYASLEKKVEQSDFFRYLVVLKHGGVYADIDTECRRPLDDVVDAKDTLVVGWEDEFATDARAYSRHFVRRRQMLNWVFAGAPGHPALIAVAEHIKNGATKVFTKASNRNTLERTGPGAFTDAVMKHFEYVRVSGEKSWNVKVLPKVIFGTHPLGEEGVSQSHPDVFVAHKYSGGWKQKTGWNGRRSWTDHMAILYHSIRNDLPRYRERAALRDENFQMPAVDKDRMYPVNVMWSPSFDLLNPLLGTAVPGIDAEVRGSEGYWLTLYGRPRVVMQKPLRAGENPAEILFYSLERTPGESAVFVDIGAGFGYYSLAAALIGDVVHAYEWGKKFLPHFKAAIEHNNLVDKIKIGTQHETLSSGDEFKRLLGLHDKIDAMRIAGRGFDCEIFEGFKTLLEAGKHPRVLMFESRTALVRALSAEMDEDVAIMFEYLWNQGYTDVGHVGPACDGRGVRKVKSHSRGQKSKFEGTSWCRADESSFKGIVNAMHEYEAEVVMMFHTSA
;
A
#
# COMPACT_ATOMS: atom_id res chain seq x y z
N MET A 1 21.07 7.05 16.31
CA MET A 1 22.23 6.14 16.08
C MET A 1 22.37 5.01 17.08
N GLU A 2 22.26 5.24 18.39
CA GLU A 2 22.24 4.12 19.38
C GLU A 2 21.18 3.06 19.02
N THR A 3 19.98 3.50 18.63
CA THR A 3 18.90 2.61 18.23
C THR A 3 19.25 1.73 17.02
N TRP A 4 20.07 2.20 16.09
CA TRP A 4 20.54 1.38 14.96
C TRP A 4 21.41 0.22 15.42
N ARG A 5 22.33 0.45 16.37
CA ARG A 5 23.19 -0.60 16.95
C ARG A 5 22.39 -1.58 17.80
N VAL A 6 21.42 -1.08 18.57
CA VAL A 6 20.56 -1.92 19.42
C VAL A 6 19.66 -2.82 18.59
N MET A 7 19.03 -2.29 17.54
CA MET A 7 18.10 -3.05 16.69
C MET A 7 18.82 -3.98 15.70
N ASN A 8 20.08 -3.68 15.36
CA ASN A 8 20.85 -4.42 14.35
C ASN A 8 22.23 -4.82 14.90
N PRO A 9 22.30 -5.66 15.96
CA PRO A 9 23.56 -5.94 16.67
C PRO A 9 24.59 -6.71 15.82
N LEU A 10 24.15 -7.36 14.75
CA LEU A 10 25.01 -8.11 13.81
C LEU A 10 25.51 -7.26 12.63
N TRP A 11 25.02 -6.02 12.50
CA TRP A 11 25.38 -5.15 11.40
C TRP A 11 26.62 -4.31 11.73
N GLU A 12 27.50 -4.13 10.75
CA GLU A 12 28.59 -3.16 10.84
C GLU A 12 28.02 -1.74 10.61
N VAL A 13 28.23 -0.85 11.59
CA VAL A 13 27.79 0.54 11.48
C VAL A 13 28.99 1.45 11.22
N ARG A 14 29.03 2.06 10.03
CA ARG A 14 30.06 3.02 9.61
C ARG A 14 29.55 4.45 9.63
N PHE A 15 30.44 5.39 9.93
CA PHE A 15 30.19 6.82 9.89
C PHE A 15 31.19 7.45 8.93
N TYR A 16 30.72 8.47 8.22
CA TYR A 16 31.53 9.25 7.30
C TYR A 16 31.28 10.71 7.65
N ASP A 17 32.33 11.42 8.01
CA ASP A 17 32.32 12.88 8.01
C ASP A 17 32.59 13.43 6.60
N ASP A 18 32.68 14.76 6.46
CA ASP A 18 32.89 15.41 5.17
C ASP A 18 34.22 14.98 4.52
N ASP A 19 35.30 14.87 5.30
CA ASP A 19 36.64 14.49 4.81
C ASP A 19 36.68 13.01 4.40
N ASP A 20 35.98 12.15 5.15
CA ASP A 20 35.77 10.76 4.77
C ASP A 20 35.00 10.64 3.46
N CYS A 21 33.94 11.44 3.27
CA CYS A 21 33.15 11.44 2.05
C CYS A 21 33.98 11.87 0.83
N GLU A 22 34.71 12.98 0.94
CA GLU A 22 35.54 13.50 -0.16
C GLU A 22 36.63 12.50 -0.56
N ARG A 23 37.32 11.93 0.44
CA ARG A 23 38.35 10.91 0.21
C ARG A 23 37.76 9.65 -0.42
N PHE A 24 36.62 9.18 0.08
CA PHE A 24 35.94 8.00 -0.46
C PHE A 24 35.57 8.18 -1.93
N VAL A 25 35.03 9.34 -2.31
CA VAL A 25 34.69 9.63 -3.71
C VAL A 25 35.95 9.68 -4.57
N GLY A 26 37.01 10.35 -4.10
CA GLY A 26 38.29 10.41 -4.82
C GLY A 26 38.93 9.02 -5.05
N ASP A 27 38.91 8.17 -4.03
CA ASP A 27 39.58 6.86 -4.06
C ASP A 27 38.78 5.79 -4.82
N HIS A 28 37.44 5.84 -4.78
CA HIS A 28 36.59 4.79 -5.35
C HIS A 28 35.82 5.18 -6.61
N PHE A 29 35.62 6.47 -6.84
CA PHE A 29 34.86 7.00 -7.98
C PHE A 29 35.48 8.30 -8.53
N PRO A 30 36.75 8.26 -8.98
CA PRO A 30 37.42 9.44 -9.53
C PRO A 30 36.65 10.07 -10.71
N GLU A 31 35.85 9.30 -11.45
CA GLU A 31 34.96 9.77 -12.52
C GLU A 31 33.79 10.66 -12.05
N TYR A 32 33.52 10.70 -10.74
CA TYR A 32 32.51 11.54 -10.09
C TYR A 32 33.10 12.65 -9.21
N ALA A 33 34.41 12.66 -8.96
CA ALA A 33 35.06 13.58 -8.03
C ALA A 33 34.86 15.06 -8.41
N GLU A 34 35.01 15.42 -9.69
CA GLU A 34 34.78 16.80 -10.16
C GLU A 34 33.33 17.23 -9.95
N ALA A 35 32.38 16.37 -10.32
CA ALA A 35 30.96 16.64 -10.13
C ALA A 35 30.63 16.82 -8.64
N TYR A 36 31.14 15.95 -7.77
CA TYR A 36 30.97 16.03 -6.32
C TYR A 36 31.51 17.35 -5.73
N ALA A 37 32.72 17.74 -6.13
CA ALA A 37 33.35 18.98 -5.70
C ALA A 37 32.60 20.24 -6.19
N SER A 38 31.92 20.16 -7.34
CA SER A 38 31.14 21.27 -7.90
C SER A 38 29.78 21.51 -7.24
N LEU A 39 29.31 20.58 -6.39
CA LEU A 39 28.04 20.73 -5.68
C LEU A 39 28.16 21.78 -4.56
N GLU A 40 27.51 22.92 -4.73
CA GLU A 40 27.63 24.07 -3.83
C GLU A 40 27.08 23.83 -2.42
N LYS A 41 26.12 22.90 -2.28
CA LYS A 41 25.43 22.64 -1.00
C LYS A 41 25.89 21.32 -0.40
N LYS A 42 26.22 21.35 0.91
CA LYS A 42 26.55 20.14 1.68
C LYS A 42 25.46 19.05 1.64
N VAL A 43 24.19 19.44 1.57
CA VAL A 43 23.09 18.46 1.38
C VAL A 43 23.18 17.74 0.03
N GLU A 44 23.58 18.43 -1.03
CA GLU A 44 23.73 17.82 -2.36
C GLU A 44 24.93 16.86 -2.38
N GLN A 45 26.01 17.21 -1.70
CA GLN A 45 27.15 16.33 -1.49
C GLN A 45 26.76 15.07 -0.68
N SER A 46 25.99 15.22 0.40
CA SER A 46 25.46 14.08 1.18
C SER A 46 24.49 13.20 0.37
N ASP A 47 23.63 13.82 -0.44
CA ASP A 47 22.74 13.13 -1.38
C ASP A 47 23.53 12.35 -2.44
N PHE A 48 24.64 12.88 -2.95
CA PHE A 48 25.44 12.12 -3.92
C PHE A 48 26.21 10.99 -3.23
N PHE A 49 26.84 11.29 -2.09
CA PHE A 49 27.63 10.32 -1.33
C PHE A 49 26.82 9.08 -0.94
N ARG A 50 25.58 9.25 -0.47
CA ARG A 50 24.73 8.11 -0.06
C ARG A 50 24.50 7.10 -1.18
N TYR A 51 24.39 7.54 -2.42
CA TYR A 51 24.26 6.62 -3.56
C TYR A 51 25.58 5.91 -3.84
N LEU A 52 26.71 6.64 -3.80
CA LEU A 52 28.04 6.09 -4.10
C LEU A 52 28.50 5.08 -3.05
N VAL A 53 28.26 5.34 -1.76
CA VAL A 53 28.67 4.43 -0.69
C VAL A 53 27.91 3.10 -0.76
N VAL A 54 26.60 3.13 -1.01
CA VAL A 54 25.80 1.92 -1.24
C VAL A 54 26.16 1.25 -2.56
N LEU A 55 26.43 2.03 -3.62
CA LEU A 55 26.87 1.48 -4.91
C LEU A 55 28.18 0.68 -4.77
N LYS A 56 29.10 1.13 -3.92
CA LYS A 56 30.40 0.48 -3.69
C LYS A 56 30.32 -0.72 -2.75
N HIS A 57 29.69 -0.53 -1.59
CA HIS A 57 29.73 -1.50 -0.49
C HIS A 57 28.48 -2.34 -0.37
N GLY A 58 27.39 -1.91 -0.99
CA GLY A 58 26.06 -2.41 -0.68
C GLY A 58 25.63 -2.03 0.74
N GLY A 59 24.62 -2.75 1.25
CA GLY A 59 24.09 -2.55 2.59
C GLY A 59 23.04 -1.44 2.65
N VAL A 60 22.88 -0.84 3.83
CA VAL A 60 21.85 0.17 4.11
C VAL A 60 22.51 1.52 4.35
N TYR A 61 22.04 2.53 3.64
CA TYR A 61 22.29 3.92 4.00
C TYR A 61 21.13 4.45 4.85
N ALA A 62 21.44 5.28 5.85
CA ALA A 62 20.45 6.04 6.59
C ALA A 62 21.01 7.40 7.05
N ASP A 63 20.19 8.45 6.97
CA ASP A 63 20.53 9.77 7.49
C ASP A 63 20.75 9.72 9.01
N ILE A 64 21.66 10.55 9.52
CA ILE A 64 22.10 10.52 10.93
C ILE A 64 20.96 10.88 11.92
N ASP A 65 19.97 11.65 11.47
CA ASP A 65 18.78 12.04 12.24
C ASP A 65 17.62 11.05 12.07
N THR A 66 17.92 9.79 11.79
CA THR A 66 16.95 8.70 11.77
C THR A 66 17.01 7.84 13.04
N GLU A 67 15.84 7.34 13.43
CA GLU A 67 15.66 6.37 14.51
C GLU A 67 15.26 5.02 13.91
N CYS A 68 16.11 4.00 14.06
CA CYS A 68 15.74 2.61 13.80
C CYS A 68 14.88 2.08 14.95
N ARG A 69 13.72 1.50 14.63
CA ARG A 69 12.72 1.04 15.61
C ARG A 69 12.53 -0.48 15.60
N ARG A 70 12.97 -1.13 14.52
CA ARG A 70 12.84 -2.58 14.29
C ARG A 70 14.08 -3.11 13.58
N PRO A 71 14.44 -4.39 13.77
CA PRO A 71 15.53 -5.02 13.04
C PRO A 71 15.30 -4.94 11.53
N LEU A 72 16.34 -4.59 10.76
CA LEU A 72 16.25 -4.46 9.31
C LEU A 72 16.11 -5.82 8.60
N ASP A 73 16.58 -6.89 9.24
CA ASP A 73 16.46 -8.27 8.72
C ASP A 73 14.99 -8.70 8.57
N ASP A 74 14.04 -8.04 9.23
CA ASP A 74 12.60 -8.27 9.06
C ASP A 74 12.07 -7.71 7.72
N VAL A 75 12.83 -6.86 7.00
CA VAL A 75 12.38 -6.19 5.78
C VAL A 75 13.39 -6.18 4.62
N VAL A 76 14.67 -6.41 4.88
CA VAL A 76 15.75 -6.54 3.88
C VAL A 76 16.25 -7.98 3.90
N ASP A 77 16.05 -8.71 2.80
CA ASP A 77 16.56 -10.08 2.61
C ASP A 77 17.90 -10.08 1.85
N ALA A 78 18.70 -11.14 2.02
CA ALA A 78 19.97 -11.32 1.32
C ALA A 78 19.84 -11.38 -0.22
N LYS A 79 18.65 -11.69 -0.75
CA LYS A 79 18.34 -11.70 -2.19
C LYS A 79 17.87 -10.35 -2.71
N ASP A 80 17.56 -9.40 -1.83
CA ASP A 80 17.10 -8.08 -2.25
C ASP A 80 18.26 -7.29 -2.89
N THR A 81 18.07 -6.82 -4.12
CA THR A 81 19.10 -6.08 -4.86
C THR A 81 18.96 -4.56 -4.70
N LEU A 82 17.75 -4.05 -4.51
CA LEU A 82 17.50 -2.67 -4.09
C LEU A 82 16.19 -2.63 -3.31
N VAL A 83 16.23 -2.02 -2.12
CA VAL A 83 15.07 -1.83 -1.25
C VAL A 83 14.89 -0.34 -1.00
N VAL A 84 13.77 0.20 -1.44
CA VAL A 84 13.42 1.62 -1.31
C VAL A 84 12.05 1.76 -0.66
N GLY A 85 11.71 2.96 -0.17
CA GLY A 85 10.41 3.23 0.42
C GLY A 85 9.70 4.39 -0.25
N TRP A 86 8.37 4.31 -0.36
CA TRP A 86 7.56 5.47 -0.72
C TRP A 86 7.65 6.54 0.38
N GLU A 87 7.95 7.78 -0.02
CA GLU A 87 7.90 8.94 0.87
C GLU A 87 6.46 9.42 1.00
N ASP A 88 5.80 9.80 -0.09
CA ASP A 88 4.38 10.19 -0.06
C ASP A 88 3.76 10.17 -1.47
N GLU A 89 2.44 10.35 -1.51
CA GLU A 89 1.66 10.45 -2.73
C GLU A 89 0.53 11.48 -2.67
N PHE A 90 0.32 12.18 -3.79
CA PHE A 90 -0.65 13.27 -3.92
C PHE A 90 -1.57 13.12 -5.13
N ALA A 91 -2.84 13.49 -4.94
CA ALA A 91 -3.90 13.46 -5.95
C ALA A 91 -3.78 14.56 -7.04
N THR A 92 -2.95 15.58 -6.82
CA THR A 92 -2.72 16.66 -7.81
C THR A 92 -1.27 17.16 -7.74
N ASP A 93 -0.80 17.73 -8.85
CA ASP A 93 0.50 18.43 -8.91
C ASP A 93 0.56 19.62 -7.96
N ALA A 94 -0.54 20.39 -7.87
CA ALA A 94 -0.66 21.52 -6.95
C ALA A 94 -0.43 21.09 -5.50
N ARG A 95 -1.01 19.96 -5.10
CA ARG A 95 -0.87 19.42 -3.75
C ARG A 95 0.55 18.95 -3.47
N ALA A 96 1.15 18.19 -4.37
CA ALA A 96 2.55 17.76 -4.27
C ALA A 96 3.50 18.96 -4.13
N TYR A 97 3.39 19.93 -5.04
CA TYR A 97 4.21 21.14 -5.03
C TYR A 97 4.04 21.93 -3.74
N SER A 98 2.80 22.11 -3.28
CA SER A 98 2.51 22.85 -2.04
C SER A 98 3.10 22.21 -0.78
N ARG A 99 3.44 20.92 -0.85
CA ARG A 99 4.07 20.11 0.19
C ARG A 99 5.58 19.97 0.02
N HIS A 100 6.16 20.67 -0.94
CA HIS A 100 7.58 20.62 -1.28
C HIS A 100 8.06 19.30 -1.90
N PHE A 101 7.19 18.62 -2.62
CA PHE A 101 7.52 17.43 -3.41
C PHE A 101 7.74 17.80 -4.87
N VAL A 102 8.63 17.06 -5.53
CA VAL A 102 8.94 17.26 -6.96
C VAL A 102 8.31 16.20 -7.85
N ARG A 103 7.75 15.13 -7.26
CA ARG A 103 6.93 14.11 -7.94
C ARG A 103 5.60 13.93 -7.21
N ARG A 104 4.58 13.47 -7.93
CA ARG A 104 3.26 13.17 -7.34
C ARG A 104 3.25 11.94 -6.46
N ARG A 105 4.05 10.93 -6.79
CA ARG A 105 4.43 9.82 -5.91
C ARG A 105 5.95 9.79 -5.90
N GLN A 106 6.54 9.95 -4.72
CA GLN A 106 7.97 10.17 -4.55
C GLN A 106 8.53 9.13 -3.59
N MET A 107 9.70 8.59 -3.90
CA MET A 107 10.48 7.77 -2.98
C MET A 107 11.35 8.66 -2.11
N LEU A 108 11.57 8.23 -0.88
CA LEU A 108 12.55 8.86 -0.01
C LEU A 108 13.96 8.39 -0.38
N ASN A 109 14.96 9.25 -0.17
CA ASN A 109 16.37 8.92 -0.37
C ASN A 109 17.18 8.96 0.94
N TRP A 110 16.54 9.15 2.09
CA TRP A 110 17.20 9.27 3.39
C TRP A 110 17.35 7.92 4.13
N VAL A 111 16.72 6.86 3.64
CA VAL A 111 17.04 5.46 3.97
C VAL A 111 16.75 4.56 2.78
N PHE A 112 17.67 3.68 2.42
CA PHE A 112 17.46 2.64 1.41
C PHE A 112 18.54 1.56 1.55
N ALA A 113 18.28 0.38 1.01
CA ALA A 113 19.26 -0.70 0.91
C ALA A 113 19.58 -0.98 -0.55
N GLY A 114 20.81 -1.39 -0.85
CA GLY A 114 21.20 -1.80 -2.19
C GLY A 114 22.30 -2.83 -2.19
N ALA A 115 22.31 -3.69 -3.20
CA ALA A 115 23.46 -4.51 -3.54
C ALA A 115 24.54 -3.65 -4.22
N PRO A 116 25.83 -3.98 -4.05
CA PRO A 116 26.90 -3.30 -4.75
C PRO A 116 26.69 -3.36 -6.27
N GLY A 117 26.90 -2.25 -6.98
CA GLY A 117 26.79 -2.19 -8.44
C GLY A 117 25.38 -2.04 -9.02
N HIS A 118 24.36 -1.77 -8.20
CA HIS A 118 22.97 -1.71 -8.70
C HIS A 118 22.77 -0.67 -9.82
N PRO A 119 22.23 -1.04 -11.00
CA PRO A 119 22.11 -0.13 -12.16
C PRO A 119 21.31 1.15 -11.89
N ALA A 120 20.25 1.09 -11.07
CA ALA A 120 19.51 2.30 -10.68
C ALA A 120 20.37 3.31 -9.88
N LEU A 121 21.33 2.83 -9.07
CA LEU A 121 22.24 3.70 -8.33
C LEU A 121 23.30 4.34 -9.25
N ILE A 122 23.76 3.60 -10.25
CA ILE A 122 24.59 4.15 -11.32
C ILE A 122 23.82 5.23 -12.09
N ALA A 123 22.55 4.97 -12.43
CA ALA A 123 21.73 5.91 -13.18
C ALA A 123 21.51 7.25 -12.44
N VAL A 124 21.30 7.23 -11.11
CA VAL A 124 21.21 8.48 -10.34
C VAL A 124 22.58 9.16 -10.22
N ALA A 125 23.68 8.41 -10.07
CA ALA A 125 25.03 8.99 -10.06
C ALA A 125 25.37 9.70 -11.38
N GLU A 126 25.03 9.09 -12.52
CA GLU A 126 25.19 9.69 -13.84
C GLU A 126 24.28 10.92 -14.04
N HIS A 127 23.05 10.89 -13.53
CA HIS A 127 22.18 12.06 -13.53
C HIS A 127 22.80 13.23 -12.76
N ILE A 128 23.36 12.96 -11.57
CA ILE A 128 24.02 13.98 -10.75
C ILE A 128 25.25 14.52 -11.46
N LYS A 129 26.12 13.65 -11.98
CA LYS A 129 27.33 14.03 -12.73
C LYS A 129 27.00 14.98 -13.88
N ASN A 130 26.02 14.61 -14.71
CA ASN A 130 25.62 15.39 -15.87
C ASN A 130 24.81 16.65 -15.51
N GLY A 131 24.28 16.71 -14.28
CA GLY A 131 23.44 17.78 -13.76
C GLY A 131 24.09 18.69 -12.72
N ALA A 132 25.36 18.48 -12.38
CA ALA A 132 26.00 19.09 -11.20
C ALA A 132 25.94 20.62 -11.21
N THR A 133 26.19 21.24 -12.37
CA THR A 133 26.11 22.69 -12.59
C THR A 133 24.82 23.15 -13.27
N LYS A 134 23.90 22.21 -13.57
CA LYS A 134 22.64 22.52 -14.25
C LYS A 134 21.66 23.19 -13.28
N VAL A 135 20.99 24.22 -13.78
CA VAL A 135 19.81 24.83 -13.13
C VAL A 135 18.56 24.16 -13.69
N PHE A 136 17.89 23.34 -12.89
CA PHE A 136 16.67 22.63 -13.29
C PHE A 136 15.43 23.53 -13.18
N THR A 137 15.46 24.49 -12.26
CA THR A 137 14.38 25.42 -11.95
C THR A 137 14.96 26.67 -11.28
N LYS A 138 14.24 27.79 -11.29
CA LYS A 138 14.69 29.00 -10.59
C LYS A 138 14.49 28.90 -9.07
N ALA A 139 13.72 27.92 -8.59
CA ALA A 139 13.54 27.66 -7.16
C ALA A 139 14.71 26.84 -6.57
N SER A 140 15.55 27.47 -5.75
CA SER A 140 16.83 26.89 -5.29
C SER A 140 16.69 25.60 -4.48
N ASN A 141 15.65 25.46 -3.65
CA ASN A 141 15.39 24.21 -2.89
C ASN A 141 14.89 23.09 -3.80
N ARG A 142 14.13 23.44 -4.85
CA ARG A 142 13.64 22.49 -5.82
C ARG A 142 14.79 21.95 -6.68
N ASN A 143 15.77 22.79 -7.05
CA ASN A 143 16.99 22.33 -7.73
C ASN A 143 17.69 21.21 -6.98
N THR A 144 17.85 21.32 -5.66
CA THR A 144 18.47 20.26 -4.84
C THR A 144 17.70 18.95 -4.94
N LEU A 145 16.37 18.98 -4.85
CA LEU A 145 15.53 17.78 -4.97
C LEU A 145 15.54 17.14 -6.36
N GLU A 146 15.68 17.95 -7.42
CA GLU A 146 15.76 17.50 -8.82
C GLU A 146 17.17 17.05 -9.22
N ARG A 147 18.22 17.62 -8.61
CA ARG A 147 19.62 17.34 -8.93
C ARG A 147 20.11 16.09 -8.22
N THR A 148 20.07 16.08 -6.89
CA THR A 148 20.66 15.03 -6.06
C THR A 148 19.65 14.34 -5.17
N GLY A 149 18.52 14.99 -4.87
CA GLY A 149 17.57 14.52 -3.89
C GLY A 149 16.56 13.47 -4.40
N PRO A 150 15.42 13.34 -3.70
CA PRO A 150 14.45 12.27 -3.94
C PRO A 150 13.78 12.30 -5.32
N GLY A 151 13.77 13.44 -6.03
CA GLY A 151 13.25 13.51 -7.40
C GLY A 151 14.10 12.72 -8.39
N ALA A 152 15.41 12.97 -8.37
CA ALA A 152 16.38 12.23 -9.19
C ALA A 152 16.36 10.74 -8.87
N PHE A 153 16.31 10.39 -7.58
CA PHE A 153 16.25 9.02 -7.12
C PHE A 153 14.99 8.29 -7.57
N THR A 154 13.82 8.91 -7.39
CA THR A 154 12.53 8.34 -7.81
C THR A 154 12.54 8.03 -9.30
N ASP A 155 13.04 8.96 -10.13
CA ASP A 155 13.06 8.77 -11.58
C ASP A 155 14.01 7.66 -12.02
N ALA A 156 15.21 7.59 -11.44
CA ALA A 156 16.19 6.55 -11.72
C ALA A 156 15.66 5.15 -11.35
N VAL A 157 15.08 5.03 -10.15
CA VAL A 157 14.53 3.76 -9.65
C VAL A 157 13.30 3.34 -10.45
N MET A 158 12.35 4.24 -10.72
CA MET A 158 11.14 3.90 -11.48
C MET A 158 11.45 3.58 -12.95
N LYS A 159 12.43 4.24 -13.56
CA LYS A 159 12.88 3.91 -14.91
C LYS A 159 13.49 2.49 -14.96
N HIS A 160 14.30 2.15 -13.96
CA HIS A 160 14.89 0.82 -13.84
C HIS A 160 13.84 -0.26 -13.57
N PHE A 161 12.92 -0.02 -12.64
CA PHE A 161 11.79 -0.91 -12.37
C PHE A 161 11.00 -1.21 -13.64
N GLU A 162 10.64 -0.16 -14.41
CA GLU A 162 9.86 -0.33 -15.63
C GLU A 162 10.64 -1.11 -16.70
N TYR A 163 11.94 -0.87 -16.83
CA TYR A 163 12.80 -1.66 -17.70
C TYR A 163 12.80 -3.15 -17.33
N VAL A 164 13.01 -3.48 -16.06
CA VAL A 164 13.01 -4.86 -15.56
C VAL A 164 11.66 -5.52 -15.80
N ARG A 165 10.56 -4.83 -15.45
CA ARG A 165 9.19 -5.32 -15.61
C ARG A 165 8.84 -5.64 -17.07
N VAL A 166 9.20 -4.76 -18.00
CA VAL A 166 8.87 -4.92 -19.43
C VAL A 166 9.79 -5.91 -20.14
N SER A 167 11.08 -5.93 -19.78
CA SER A 167 12.05 -6.86 -20.38
C SER A 167 11.92 -8.29 -19.86
N GLY A 168 11.32 -8.48 -18.67
CA GLY A 168 11.29 -9.77 -17.99
C GLY A 168 12.64 -10.17 -17.36
N GLU A 169 13.58 -9.22 -17.27
CA GLU A 169 14.84 -9.41 -16.55
C GLU A 169 14.55 -9.79 -15.09
N LYS A 170 15.30 -10.75 -14.54
CA LYS A 170 15.08 -11.23 -13.17
C LYS A 170 16.16 -10.79 -12.20
N SER A 171 17.29 -10.31 -12.70
CA SER A 171 18.34 -9.71 -11.90
C SER A 171 18.05 -8.24 -11.60
N TRP A 172 18.64 -7.70 -10.53
CA TRP A 172 18.54 -6.28 -10.17
C TRP A 172 17.10 -5.79 -9.98
N ASN A 173 16.24 -6.59 -9.36
CA ASN A 173 14.89 -6.17 -9.01
C ASN A 173 14.88 -5.03 -7.98
N VAL A 174 13.74 -4.36 -7.89
CA VAL A 174 13.50 -3.31 -6.90
C VAL A 174 12.32 -3.71 -6.03
N LYS A 175 12.57 -3.84 -4.73
CA LYS A 175 11.53 -3.97 -3.70
C LYS A 175 11.15 -2.58 -3.21
N VAL A 176 9.89 -2.21 -3.39
CA VAL A 176 9.40 -0.87 -3.01
C VAL A 176 8.45 -0.97 -1.84
N LEU A 177 8.95 -0.64 -0.65
CA LEU A 177 8.22 -0.73 0.60
C LEU A 177 7.13 0.34 0.71
N PRO A 178 6.00 0.03 1.40
CA PRO A 178 4.94 0.98 1.63
C PRO A 178 5.40 2.10 2.57
N LYS A 179 4.71 3.25 2.53
CA LYS A 179 5.08 4.47 3.28
C LYS A 179 5.26 4.20 4.78
N VAL A 180 4.44 3.35 5.38
CA VAL A 180 4.48 3.07 6.83
C VAL A 180 5.83 2.56 7.30
N ILE A 181 6.61 1.90 6.44
CA ILE A 181 7.89 1.29 6.84
C ILE A 181 8.96 2.36 7.05
N PHE A 182 9.12 3.25 6.07
CA PHE A 182 10.14 4.31 6.07
C PHE A 182 9.52 5.72 6.02
N GLY A 183 8.63 6.03 5.08
CA GLY A 183 8.13 7.38 4.78
C GLY A 183 7.23 8.09 5.81
N THR A 184 7.47 7.98 7.12
CA THR A 184 6.65 8.64 8.15
C THR A 184 7.19 10.01 8.60
N HIS A 185 6.31 11.01 8.66
CA HIS A 185 6.64 12.38 9.08
C HIS A 185 6.24 12.65 10.55
N PRO A 186 7.07 13.33 11.38
CA PRO A 186 6.80 13.56 12.81
C PRO A 186 5.48 14.26 13.12
N LEU A 187 5.04 15.17 12.24
CA LEU A 187 3.80 15.91 12.40
C LEU A 187 2.54 15.11 12.01
N GLY A 188 2.68 13.91 11.43
CA GLY A 188 1.54 13.10 11.00
C GLY A 188 0.71 13.69 9.85
N GLU A 189 1.12 14.82 9.26
CA GLU A 189 0.41 15.57 8.20
C GLU A 189 0.21 14.78 6.88
N GLU A 190 0.69 13.55 6.82
CA GLU A 190 0.73 12.68 5.64
C GLU A 190 -0.03 11.35 5.87
N GLY A 191 -0.78 11.25 6.97
CA GLY A 191 -1.75 10.17 7.19
C GLY A 191 -1.18 8.88 7.81
N VAL A 192 0.09 8.86 8.18
CA VAL A 192 0.71 7.76 8.93
C VAL A 192 1.49 8.35 10.12
N SER A 193 1.18 7.88 11.33
CA SER A 193 1.91 8.27 12.55
C SER A 193 3.26 7.56 12.63
N GLN A 194 4.31 8.26 13.08
CA GLN A 194 5.57 7.61 13.41
C GLN A 194 5.41 6.56 14.51
N SER A 195 4.44 6.71 15.41
CA SER A 195 4.17 5.75 16.48
C SER A 195 3.53 4.43 16.00
N HIS A 196 3.28 4.29 14.71
CA HIS A 196 2.66 3.09 14.16
C HIS A 196 3.62 1.88 14.32
N PRO A 197 3.12 0.68 14.72
CA PRO A 197 3.95 -0.49 15.04
C PRO A 197 4.77 -1.03 13.85
N ASP A 198 4.32 -0.75 12.63
CA ASP A 198 5.02 -1.17 11.40
C ASP A 198 6.07 -0.16 10.93
N VAL A 199 6.37 0.90 11.69
CA VAL A 199 7.44 1.84 11.36
C VAL A 199 8.79 1.21 11.71
N PHE A 200 9.64 1.02 10.71
CA PHE A 200 11.00 0.51 10.87
C PHE A 200 11.99 1.63 11.11
N VAL A 201 11.86 2.71 10.35
CA VAL A 201 12.75 3.87 10.45
C VAL A 201 11.91 5.14 10.51
N ALA A 202 12.15 5.94 11.55
CA ALA A 202 11.50 7.23 11.74
C ALA A 202 12.50 8.36 11.53
N HIS A 203 12.27 9.21 10.53
CA HIS A 203 13.10 10.38 10.26
C HIS A 203 12.71 11.54 11.19
N LYS A 204 13.70 12.21 11.80
CA LYS A 204 13.44 13.30 12.76
C LYS A 204 13.36 14.68 12.11
N TYR A 205 13.79 14.82 10.85
CA TYR A 205 13.77 16.09 10.11
C TYR A 205 14.48 17.22 10.88
N SER A 206 15.61 16.88 11.51
CA SER A 206 16.43 17.79 12.31
C SER A 206 17.44 18.57 11.45
N GLY A 207 17.57 18.24 10.16
CA GLY A 207 18.42 18.94 9.21
C GLY A 207 18.02 20.41 8.99
N GLY A 208 19.00 21.32 9.08
CA GLY A 208 18.79 22.77 8.98
C GLY A 208 18.72 23.34 7.56
N TRP A 209 18.86 22.52 6.51
CA TRP A 209 19.03 23.00 5.14
C TRP A 209 17.72 23.47 4.48
N LYS A 210 16.58 22.83 4.78
CA LYS A 210 15.26 23.37 4.44
C LYS A 210 14.92 24.46 5.45
N GLN A 211 15.35 25.70 5.23
CA GLN A 211 14.82 26.82 6.01
C GLN A 211 13.28 26.80 5.93
N LYS A 212 12.58 27.12 7.03
CA LYS A 212 11.11 26.99 7.23
C LYS A 212 10.25 27.91 6.32
N THR A 213 10.79 28.32 5.18
CA THR A 213 10.41 29.49 4.41
C THR A 213 9.98 29.17 2.97
N GLY A 214 9.73 27.89 2.64
CA GLY A 214 9.16 27.45 1.37
C GLY A 214 10.19 27.21 0.26
N TRP A 215 9.74 27.12 -0.99
CA TRP A 215 10.60 26.83 -2.16
C TRP A 215 11.72 27.86 -2.39
N ASN A 216 11.47 29.11 -1.98
CA ASN A 216 12.33 30.26 -2.25
C ASN A 216 12.99 30.86 -1.00
N GLY A 217 12.91 30.19 0.16
CA GLY A 217 13.72 30.57 1.31
C GLY A 217 13.26 31.80 2.11
N ARG A 218 12.13 32.47 1.77
CA ARG A 218 11.53 33.54 2.60
C ARG A 218 9.99 33.50 2.59
N ARG A 219 9.35 33.50 3.76
CA ARG A 219 7.90 33.75 3.93
C ARG A 219 7.68 35.14 4.51
N SER A 220 6.80 35.93 3.89
CA SER A 220 6.41 37.25 4.38
C SER A 220 5.53 37.15 5.62
N TRP A 221 5.38 38.25 6.37
CA TRP A 221 4.43 38.30 7.50
C TRP A 221 2.98 38.07 7.05
N THR A 222 2.63 38.54 5.84
CA THR A 222 1.33 38.28 5.23
C THR A 222 1.09 36.79 4.94
N ASP A 223 2.13 36.03 4.57
CA ASP A 223 2.02 34.57 4.39
C ASP A 223 1.73 33.86 5.72
N HIS A 224 2.38 34.30 6.81
CA HIS A 224 2.12 33.75 8.14
C HIS A 224 0.69 34.02 8.59
N MET A 225 0.18 35.23 8.31
CA MET A 225 -1.20 35.59 8.65
C MET A 225 -2.23 34.83 7.82
N ALA A 226 -1.97 34.63 6.53
CA ALA A 226 -2.81 33.80 5.68
C ALA A 226 -2.80 32.32 6.13
N ILE A 227 -1.64 31.77 6.50
CA ILE A 227 -1.55 30.40 7.04
C ILE A 227 -2.37 30.27 8.32
N LEU A 228 -2.25 31.21 9.27
CA LEU A 228 -3.05 31.17 10.50
C LEU A 228 -4.54 31.26 10.21
N TYR A 229 -4.95 32.20 9.36
CA TYR A 229 -6.36 32.39 8.97
C TYR A 229 -6.97 31.13 8.35
N HIS A 230 -6.27 30.54 7.38
CA HIS A 230 -6.72 29.33 6.69
C HIS A 230 -6.59 28.07 7.56
N SER A 231 -5.68 28.07 8.54
CA SER A 231 -5.62 27.03 9.56
C SER A 231 -6.85 27.07 10.47
N ILE A 232 -7.27 28.26 10.92
CA ILE A 232 -8.48 28.44 11.74
C ILE A 232 -9.74 28.04 10.96
N ARG A 233 -9.76 28.29 9.65
CA ARG A 233 -10.86 27.92 8.76
C ARG A 233 -10.84 26.48 8.27
N ASN A 234 -9.84 25.69 8.66
CA ASN A 234 -9.65 24.31 8.22
C ASN A 234 -9.62 24.15 6.67
N ASP A 235 -9.20 25.19 5.94
CA ASP A 235 -9.08 25.19 4.47
C ASP A 235 -7.63 25.40 4.01
N LEU A 236 -6.67 25.33 4.93
CA LEU A 236 -5.24 25.50 4.68
C LEU A 236 -4.70 24.64 3.53
N PRO A 237 -5.06 23.34 3.38
CA PRO A 237 -4.61 22.56 2.22
C PRO A 237 -5.07 23.15 0.88
N ARG A 238 -6.37 23.49 0.75
CA ARG A 238 -6.94 24.08 -0.47
C ARG A 238 -6.35 25.47 -0.75
N TYR A 239 -6.07 26.26 0.28
CA TYR A 239 -5.36 27.52 0.14
C TYR A 239 -3.94 27.33 -0.40
N ARG A 240 -3.16 26.41 0.18
CA ARG A 240 -1.79 26.09 -0.25
C ARG A 240 -1.74 25.60 -1.71
N GLU A 241 -2.72 24.80 -2.15
CA GLU A 241 -2.83 24.38 -3.55
C GLU A 241 -3.11 25.55 -4.51
N ARG A 242 -4.04 26.44 -4.16
CA ARG A 242 -4.31 27.65 -4.96
C ARG A 242 -3.11 28.59 -5.02
N ALA A 243 -2.35 28.69 -3.92
CA ALA A 243 -1.12 29.46 -3.89
C ALA A 243 -0.03 28.84 -4.78
N ALA A 244 0.11 27.51 -4.75
CA ALA A 244 1.05 26.79 -5.62
C ALA A 244 0.78 27.05 -7.10
N LEU A 245 -0.48 27.02 -7.54
CA LEU A 245 -0.87 27.29 -8.93
C LEU A 245 -0.58 28.73 -9.41
N ARG A 246 -0.32 29.66 -8.48
CA ARG A 246 0.03 31.05 -8.78
C ARG A 246 1.54 31.31 -8.72
N ASP A 247 2.33 30.33 -8.29
CA ASP A 247 3.78 30.44 -8.26
C ASP A 247 4.30 30.40 -9.70
N GLU A 248 5.07 31.43 -10.09
CA GLU A 248 5.67 31.53 -11.42
C GLU A 248 6.64 30.37 -11.73
N ASN A 249 7.14 29.69 -10.70
CA ASN A 249 8.04 28.54 -10.81
C ASN A 249 7.31 27.20 -10.67
N PHE A 250 5.98 27.21 -10.62
CA PHE A 250 5.18 25.99 -10.57
C PHE A 250 5.39 25.16 -11.84
N GLN A 251 6.14 24.07 -11.68
CA GLN A 251 6.38 23.10 -12.74
C GLN A 251 6.44 21.71 -12.11
N MET A 252 5.68 20.77 -12.65
CA MET A 252 5.71 19.35 -12.26
C MET A 252 5.87 18.49 -13.52
N PRO A 253 6.55 17.34 -13.44
CA PRO A 253 6.66 16.43 -14.59
C PRO A 253 5.29 15.95 -15.06
N ALA A 254 5.20 15.62 -16.35
CA ALA A 254 3.98 15.04 -16.91
C ALA A 254 3.63 13.72 -16.21
N VAL A 255 2.34 13.54 -15.93
CA VAL A 255 1.81 12.32 -15.32
C VAL A 255 1.43 11.33 -16.41
N ASP A 256 2.10 10.19 -16.41
CA ASP A 256 1.65 8.99 -17.11
C ASP A 256 0.57 8.31 -16.27
N LYS A 257 -0.66 8.28 -16.80
CA LYS A 257 -1.83 7.74 -16.10
C LYS A 257 -1.88 6.21 -16.11
N ASP A 258 -1.17 5.59 -17.05
CA ASP A 258 -1.14 4.14 -17.24
C ASP A 258 0.07 3.51 -16.53
N ARG A 259 0.99 4.34 -16.02
CA ARG A 259 2.14 3.86 -15.23
C ARG A 259 1.67 3.08 -14.01
N MET A 260 2.28 1.92 -13.85
CA MET A 260 2.10 1.04 -12.72
C MET A 260 3.23 1.24 -11.71
N TYR A 261 2.88 1.35 -10.44
CA TYR A 261 3.84 1.59 -9.36
C TYR A 261 3.84 0.41 -8.40
N PRO A 262 5.01 -0.20 -8.15
CA PRO A 262 5.10 -1.33 -7.25
C PRO A 262 4.90 -0.87 -5.80
N VAL A 263 4.17 -1.68 -5.05
CA VAL A 263 4.11 -1.60 -3.60
C VAL A 263 4.23 -3.00 -3.03
N ASN A 264 5.28 -3.22 -2.26
CA ASN A 264 5.52 -4.48 -1.60
C ASN A 264 4.49 -4.69 -0.49
N VAL A 265 3.90 -5.87 -0.50
CA VAL A 265 3.01 -6.38 0.52
C VAL A 265 3.83 -7.21 1.50
N MET A 266 3.80 -6.82 2.78
CA MET A 266 4.44 -7.53 3.88
C MET A 266 3.63 -8.80 4.25
N TRP A 267 3.51 -9.71 3.28
CA TRP A 267 2.99 -11.07 3.42
C TRP A 267 4.15 -12.06 3.42
N SER A 268 3.91 -13.32 3.82
CA SER A 268 4.92 -14.37 3.75
C SER A 268 4.39 -15.54 2.91
N PRO A 269 4.96 -15.79 1.71
CA PRO A 269 5.99 -15.03 1.02
C PRO A 269 5.54 -13.62 0.58
N SER A 270 6.45 -12.64 0.55
CA SER A 270 6.11 -11.26 0.13
C SER A 270 5.86 -11.17 -1.36
N PHE A 271 5.08 -10.17 -1.79
CA PHE A 271 4.77 -9.93 -3.19
C PHE A 271 4.49 -8.47 -3.46
N ASP A 272 4.55 -8.06 -4.73
CA ASP A 272 4.26 -6.68 -5.10
C ASP A 272 2.88 -6.54 -5.74
N LEU A 273 2.16 -5.51 -5.32
CA LEU A 273 1.00 -5.02 -6.06
C LEU A 273 1.42 -3.88 -6.98
N LEU A 274 0.73 -3.75 -8.10
CA LEU A 274 0.99 -2.72 -9.10
C LEU A 274 -0.13 -1.70 -9.08
N ASN A 275 0.05 -0.60 -8.36
CA ASN A 275 -0.99 0.40 -8.15
C ASN A 275 -0.94 1.52 -9.20
N PRO A 276 -2.08 2.13 -9.55
CA PRO A 276 -2.10 3.38 -10.29
C PRO A 276 -1.58 4.52 -9.41
N LEU A 277 -1.34 5.68 -10.03
CA LEU A 277 -1.15 6.93 -9.32
C LEU A 277 -2.51 7.41 -8.76
N LEU A 278 -2.51 7.89 -7.52
CA LEU A 278 -3.67 8.54 -6.89
C LEU A 278 -4.17 9.66 -7.81
N GLY A 279 -5.46 9.92 -7.86
CA GLY A 279 -6.10 10.91 -8.73
C GLY A 279 -6.09 10.59 -10.23
N THR A 280 -5.67 9.41 -10.68
CA THR A 280 -5.74 9.02 -12.11
C THR A 280 -6.77 7.92 -12.40
N ALA A 281 -7.27 7.23 -11.37
CA ALA A 281 -8.08 6.03 -11.51
C ALA A 281 -9.60 6.24 -11.32
N VAL A 282 -10.15 7.39 -10.91
CA VAL A 282 -11.63 7.60 -10.93
C VAL A 282 -12.03 9.06 -11.22
N PRO A 283 -12.63 9.38 -12.38
CA PRO A 283 -13.37 10.62 -12.58
C PRO A 283 -14.73 10.56 -11.84
N GLY A 284 -15.10 11.61 -11.10
CA GLY A 284 -16.45 11.77 -10.56
C GLY A 284 -16.72 11.18 -9.16
N ILE A 285 -15.74 10.51 -8.55
CA ILE A 285 -15.72 10.32 -7.09
C ILE A 285 -14.78 11.39 -6.57
N ASP A 286 -15.30 12.27 -5.72
CA ASP A 286 -14.53 13.37 -5.15
C ASP A 286 -13.17 12.88 -4.63
N ALA A 287 -12.14 13.71 -4.84
CA ALA A 287 -10.76 13.50 -4.41
C ALA A 287 -10.57 13.31 -2.87
N GLU A 288 -11.66 13.16 -2.13
CA GLU A 288 -11.72 12.80 -0.73
C GLU A 288 -11.76 11.27 -0.49
N VAL A 289 -12.08 10.44 -1.49
CA VAL A 289 -11.99 8.97 -1.35
C VAL A 289 -10.57 8.48 -1.67
N ARG A 290 -9.66 8.73 -0.73
CA ARG A 290 -8.37 8.03 -0.59
C ARG A 290 -8.53 6.48 -0.53
N GLY A 291 -9.74 5.95 -0.47
CA GLY A 291 -10.03 4.51 -0.36
C GLY A 291 -9.95 3.71 -1.67
N SER A 292 -10.22 4.32 -2.84
CA SER A 292 -10.61 3.59 -4.06
C SER A 292 -9.48 3.27 -5.03
N GLU A 293 -8.32 3.93 -4.93
CA GLU A 293 -7.25 3.88 -5.94
C GLU A 293 -5.96 3.22 -5.46
N GLY A 294 -6.04 2.32 -4.47
CA GLY A 294 -4.86 1.62 -3.95
C GLY A 294 -3.97 2.48 -3.05
N TYR A 295 -4.37 3.69 -2.71
CA TYR A 295 -3.64 4.56 -1.79
C TYR A 295 -3.35 3.92 -0.43
N TRP A 296 -4.30 3.16 0.14
CA TRP A 296 -4.06 2.40 1.37
C TRP A 296 -2.99 1.32 1.21
N LEU A 297 -2.93 0.70 0.03
CA LEU A 297 -1.86 -0.22 -0.30
C LEU A 297 -0.53 0.53 -0.36
N THR A 298 -0.46 1.70 -0.98
CA THR A 298 0.74 2.56 -0.98
C THR A 298 1.18 2.96 0.44
N LEU A 299 0.23 3.27 1.31
CA LEU A 299 0.52 3.68 2.68
C LEU A 299 0.96 2.51 3.57
N TYR A 300 0.26 1.38 3.53
CA TYR A 300 0.37 0.32 4.54
C TYR A 300 0.74 -1.06 3.97
N GLY A 301 0.80 -1.23 2.65
CA GLY A 301 1.00 -2.53 2.01
C GLY A 301 -0.16 -3.51 2.20
N ARG A 302 -1.34 -3.03 2.62
CA ARG A 302 -2.53 -3.86 2.86
C ARG A 302 -3.83 -3.07 2.63
N PRO A 303 -4.96 -3.75 2.34
CA PRO A 303 -6.25 -3.10 2.18
C PRO A 303 -6.65 -2.34 3.45
N ARG A 304 -7.50 -1.32 3.28
CA ARG A 304 -8.08 -0.60 4.42
C ARG A 304 -9.09 -1.49 5.11
N VAL A 305 -8.87 -1.75 6.41
CA VAL A 305 -9.79 -2.55 7.23
C VAL A 305 -10.45 -1.71 8.34
N VAL A 306 -9.77 -0.66 8.84
CA VAL A 306 -10.24 0.19 9.96
C VAL A 306 -9.69 1.63 9.85
N MET A 307 -10.33 2.56 10.58
CA MET A 307 -10.09 4.00 10.48
C MET A 307 -8.87 4.53 11.23
N GLN A 308 -8.46 3.94 12.37
CA GLN A 308 -7.47 4.60 13.25
C GLN A 308 -6.46 3.70 13.98
N LYS A 309 -6.69 2.38 14.11
CA LYS A 309 -5.71 1.46 14.72
C LYS A 309 -5.43 0.29 13.78
N PRO A 310 -4.16 -0.03 13.49
CA PRO A 310 -3.83 -1.24 12.75
C PRO A 310 -4.28 -2.47 13.53
N LEU A 311 -4.76 -3.47 12.80
CA LEU A 311 -4.98 -4.80 13.36
C LEU A 311 -3.64 -5.42 13.75
N ARG A 312 -3.65 -6.24 14.81
CA ARG A 312 -2.45 -6.97 15.23
C ARG A 312 -2.09 -8.03 14.19
N ALA A 313 -0.86 -8.51 14.24
CA ALA A 313 -0.46 -9.68 13.45
C ALA A 313 -1.38 -10.87 13.77
N GLY A 314 -1.81 -11.61 12.75
CA GLY A 314 -2.80 -12.69 12.85
C GLY A 314 -4.25 -12.22 12.90
N GLU A 315 -4.51 -10.90 12.96
CA GLU A 315 -5.87 -10.35 12.97
C GLU A 315 -6.27 -9.72 11.63
N ASN A 316 -5.37 -9.61 10.63
CA ASN A 316 -5.77 -9.08 9.33
C ASN A 316 -6.73 -10.05 8.63
N PRO A 317 -7.72 -9.57 7.84
CA PRO A 317 -8.70 -10.43 7.18
C PRO A 317 -8.07 -11.56 6.33
N ALA A 318 -7.02 -11.28 5.56
CA ALA A 318 -6.34 -12.31 4.78
C ALA A 318 -5.65 -13.38 5.66
N GLU A 319 -5.07 -12.99 6.79
CA GLU A 319 -4.44 -13.93 7.72
C GLU A 319 -5.49 -14.86 8.33
N ILE A 320 -6.60 -14.32 8.82
CA ILE A 320 -7.70 -15.14 9.37
C ILE A 320 -8.30 -16.02 8.28
N LEU A 321 -8.56 -15.47 7.10
CA LEU A 321 -9.14 -16.20 5.98
C LEU A 321 -8.28 -17.40 5.58
N PHE A 322 -6.98 -17.20 5.38
CA PHE A 322 -6.12 -18.26 4.84
C PHE A 322 -5.53 -19.17 5.91
N TYR A 323 -5.22 -18.69 7.12
CA TYR A 323 -4.69 -19.55 8.18
C TYR A 323 -5.77 -20.36 8.90
N SER A 324 -7.04 -20.02 8.74
CA SER A 324 -8.15 -20.86 9.21
C SER A 324 -8.38 -22.10 8.34
N LEU A 325 -7.83 -22.13 7.12
CA LEU A 325 -7.86 -23.31 6.25
C LEU A 325 -6.81 -24.31 6.73
N GLU A 326 -7.26 -25.41 7.34
CA GLU A 326 -6.39 -26.56 7.59
C GLU A 326 -5.92 -27.13 6.26
N ARG A 327 -4.60 -27.19 6.07
CA ARG A 327 -3.96 -27.75 4.89
C ARG A 327 -3.21 -29.01 5.28
N THR A 328 -3.53 -30.11 4.63
CA THR A 328 -2.72 -31.32 4.67
C THR A 328 -1.46 -31.08 3.82
N PRO A 329 -0.26 -31.51 4.23
CA PRO A 329 0.94 -31.34 3.41
C PRO A 329 0.74 -31.92 2.00
N GLY A 330 0.89 -31.07 0.97
CA GLY A 330 0.72 -31.45 -0.43
C GLY A 330 -0.66 -31.17 -1.02
N GLU A 331 -1.64 -30.70 -0.23
CA GLU A 331 -2.96 -30.29 -0.73
C GLU A 331 -3.05 -28.76 -0.89
N SER A 332 -3.59 -28.34 -2.04
CA SER A 332 -3.93 -26.94 -2.31
C SER A 332 -5.40 -26.69 -1.98
N ALA A 333 -5.69 -25.62 -1.24
CA ALA A 333 -7.08 -25.19 -1.07
C ALA A 333 -7.59 -24.53 -2.37
N VAL A 334 -8.90 -24.58 -2.59
CA VAL A 334 -9.55 -23.86 -3.70
C VAL A 334 -10.13 -22.55 -3.16
N PHE A 335 -9.59 -21.42 -3.61
CA PHE A 335 -10.03 -20.08 -3.25
C PHE A 335 -10.72 -19.38 -4.42
N VAL A 336 -11.90 -18.82 -4.16
CA VAL A 336 -12.66 -18.02 -5.11
C VAL A 336 -12.67 -16.55 -4.65
N ASP A 337 -12.09 -15.65 -5.44
CA ASP A 337 -11.96 -14.21 -5.13
C ASP A 337 -12.81 -13.37 -6.09
N ILE A 338 -13.98 -12.92 -5.64
CA ILE A 338 -14.91 -12.14 -6.46
C ILE A 338 -14.73 -10.65 -6.15
N GLY A 339 -14.45 -9.85 -7.18
CA GLY A 339 -14.06 -8.45 -7.00
C GLY A 339 -12.62 -8.33 -6.51
N ALA A 340 -11.69 -9.04 -7.17
CA ALA A 340 -10.29 -9.20 -6.75
C ALA A 340 -9.51 -7.87 -6.60
N GLY A 341 -9.98 -6.79 -7.24
CA GLY A 341 -9.32 -5.49 -7.21
C GLY A 341 -7.93 -5.54 -7.80
N PHE A 342 -6.96 -4.97 -7.10
CA PHE A 342 -5.56 -5.06 -7.50
C PHE A 342 -4.96 -6.46 -7.25
N GLY A 343 -5.71 -7.39 -6.64
CA GLY A 343 -5.32 -8.78 -6.49
C GLY A 343 -4.73 -9.16 -5.13
N TYR A 344 -4.85 -8.34 -4.09
CA TYR A 344 -4.23 -8.60 -2.78
C TYR A 344 -4.48 -10.02 -2.26
N TYR A 345 -5.74 -10.46 -2.18
CA TYR A 345 -6.09 -11.79 -1.68
C TYR A 345 -5.73 -12.90 -2.67
N SER A 346 -5.99 -12.68 -3.95
CA SER A 346 -5.64 -13.61 -5.03
C SER A 346 -4.13 -13.95 -5.05
N LEU A 347 -3.25 -12.95 -4.98
CA LEU A 347 -1.81 -13.16 -4.97
C LEU A 347 -1.36 -13.84 -3.67
N ALA A 348 -1.88 -13.40 -2.52
CA ALA A 348 -1.57 -14.00 -1.22
C ALA A 348 -1.90 -15.50 -1.17
N ALA A 349 -3.08 -15.90 -1.65
CA ALA A 349 -3.52 -17.30 -1.73
C ALA A 349 -2.64 -18.12 -2.69
N ALA A 350 -2.36 -17.60 -3.89
CA ALA A 350 -1.54 -18.30 -4.89
C ALA A 350 -0.09 -18.54 -4.42
N LEU A 351 0.46 -17.62 -3.61
CA LEU A 351 1.83 -17.73 -3.09
C LEU A 351 1.96 -18.78 -2.00
N ILE A 352 0.93 -19.00 -1.19
CA ILE A 352 0.90 -20.09 -0.20
C ILE A 352 0.47 -21.44 -0.81
N GLY A 353 0.25 -21.48 -2.13
CA GLY A 353 0.05 -22.71 -2.90
C GLY A 353 -1.40 -23.06 -3.21
N ASP A 354 -2.35 -22.17 -2.95
CA ASP A 354 -3.77 -22.41 -3.22
C ASP A 354 -4.10 -22.25 -4.73
N VAL A 355 -5.14 -22.95 -5.18
CA VAL A 355 -5.71 -22.79 -6.53
C VAL A 355 -6.70 -21.64 -6.50
N VAL A 356 -6.46 -20.60 -7.30
CA VAL A 356 -7.25 -19.37 -7.25
C VAL A 356 -8.10 -19.20 -8.51
N HIS A 357 -9.41 -18.96 -8.31
CA HIS A 357 -10.31 -18.43 -9.35
C HIS A 357 -10.73 -17.02 -8.95
N ALA A 358 -10.17 -16.03 -9.63
CA ALA A 358 -10.40 -14.62 -9.35
C ALA A 358 -11.31 -14.00 -10.41
N TYR A 359 -12.22 -13.11 -10.00
CA TYR A 359 -13.12 -12.40 -10.89
C TYR A 359 -12.96 -10.89 -10.71
N GLU A 360 -12.63 -10.20 -11.80
CA GLU A 360 -12.48 -8.75 -11.80
C GLU A 360 -12.94 -8.16 -13.13
N TRP A 361 -14.04 -7.39 -13.08
CA TRP A 361 -14.67 -6.74 -14.25
C TRP A 361 -14.37 -5.24 -14.33
N GLY A 362 -13.77 -4.66 -13.29
CA GLY A 362 -13.37 -3.27 -13.25
C GLY A 362 -12.24 -2.99 -14.23
N LYS A 363 -12.54 -2.23 -15.28
CA LYS A 363 -11.60 -1.86 -16.37
C LYS A 363 -10.28 -1.25 -15.90
N LYS A 364 -10.23 -0.72 -14.67
CA LYS A 364 -9.04 -0.09 -14.09
C LYS A 364 -8.28 -0.99 -13.12
N PHE A 365 -8.96 -1.94 -12.48
CA PHE A 365 -8.31 -2.90 -11.61
C PHE A 365 -7.69 -4.04 -12.42
N LEU A 366 -8.42 -4.52 -13.44
CA LEU A 366 -8.03 -5.70 -14.21
C LEU A 366 -6.63 -5.60 -14.88
N PRO A 367 -6.24 -4.49 -15.54
CA PRO A 367 -4.89 -4.39 -16.13
C PRO A 367 -3.78 -4.44 -15.07
N HIS A 368 -3.98 -3.75 -13.96
CA HIS A 368 -3.04 -3.71 -12.83
C HIS A 368 -2.93 -5.08 -12.14
N PHE A 369 -4.06 -5.77 -11.95
CA PHE A 369 -4.10 -7.11 -11.40
C PHE A 369 -3.37 -8.11 -12.29
N LYS A 370 -3.63 -8.11 -13.61
CA LYS A 370 -2.92 -8.96 -14.57
C LYS A 370 -1.40 -8.71 -14.54
N ALA A 371 -1.00 -7.45 -14.57
CA ALA A 371 0.42 -7.11 -14.51
C ALA A 371 1.06 -7.51 -13.17
N ALA A 372 0.33 -7.44 -12.05
CA ALA A 372 0.81 -7.93 -10.76
C ALA A 372 0.98 -9.46 -10.77
N ILE A 373 0.07 -10.21 -11.39
CA ILE A 373 0.21 -11.66 -11.55
C ILE A 373 1.47 -12.00 -12.35
N GLU A 374 1.70 -11.31 -13.46
CA GLU A 374 2.89 -11.49 -14.30
C GLU A 374 4.17 -11.14 -13.53
N HIS A 375 4.22 -9.97 -12.90
CA HIS A 375 5.36 -9.48 -12.12
C HIS A 375 5.78 -10.45 -11.01
N ASN A 376 4.80 -11.07 -10.34
CA ASN A 376 5.07 -12.04 -9.27
C ASN A 376 5.23 -13.48 -9.75
N ASN A 377 5.25 -13.74 -11.07
CA ASN A 377 5.34 -15.07 -11.67
C ASN A 377 4.20 -16.03 -11.24
N LEU A 378 2.96 -15.55 -11.22
CA LEU A 378 1.78 -16.30 -10.74
C LEU A 378 0.76 -16.65 -11.85
N VAL A 379 1.12 -16.48 -13.12
CA VAL A 379 0.23 -16.65 -14.28
C VAL A 379 -0.44 -18.02 -14.30
N ASP A 380 0.29 -19.09 -13.95
CA ASP A 380 -0.23 -20.45 -13.97
C ASP A 380 -1.05 -20.82 -12.73
N LYS A 381 -1.06 -19.97 -11.71
CA LYS A 381 -1.73 -20.23 -10.42
C LYS A 381 -3.08 -19.55 -10.26
N ILE A 382 -3.36 -18.51 -11.04
CA ILE A 382 -4.56 -17.68 -10.90
C ILE A 382 -5.35 -17.70 -12.21
N LYS A 383 -6.56 -18.24 -12.17
CA LYS A 383 -7.52 -18.17 -13.29
C LYS A 383 -8.37 -16.91 -13.13
N ILE A 384 -8.47 -16.11 -14.20
CA ILE A 384 -9.18 -14.82 -14.16
C ILE A 384 -10.48 -14.89 -14.98
N GLY A 385 -11.61 -14.63 -14.35
CA GLY A 385 -12.88 -14.29 -14.99
C GLY A 385 -13.10 -12.77 -15.03
N THR A 386 -13.79 -12.28 -16.06
CA THR A 386 -13.98 -10.83 -16.28
C THR A 386 -15.44 -10.39 -16.37
N GLN A 387 -16.38 -11.30 -16.14
CA GLN A 387 -17.83 -11.06 -16.25
C GLN A 387 -18.49 -11.44 -14.93
N HIS A 388 -19.23 -10.50 -14.33
CA HIS A 388 -19.95 -10.77 -13.08
C HIS A 388 -21.32 -11.41 -13.32
N GLU A 389 -21.88 -11.26 -14.52
CA GLU A 389 -23.20 -11.74 -14.89
C GLU A 389 -23.31 -13.27 -14.80
N THR A 390 -22.23 -13.98 -15.15
CA THR A 390 -22.14 -15.44 -15.02
C THR A 390 -22.04 -15.93 -13.57
N LEU A 391 -21.56 -15.07 -12.67
CA LEU A 391 -21.61 -15.33 -11.23
C LEU A 391 -23.04 -15.15 -10.75
N SER A 392 -23.71 -14.08 -11.15
CA SER A 392 -25.10 -13.79 -10.76
C SER A 392 -26.10 -14.83 -11.29
N SER A 393 -25.89 -15.40 -12.47
CA SER A 393 -26.74 -16.48 -13.00
C SER A 393 -26.49 -17.86 -12.34
N GLY A 394 -25.40 -18.00 -11.59
CA GLY A 394 -24.96 -19.26 -11.00
C GLY A 394 -24.23 -20.20 -11.97
N ASP A 395 -24.12 -19.85 -13.26
CA ASP A 395 -23.49 -20.73 -14.25
C ASP A 395 -22.01 -20.95 -13.98
N GLU A 396 -21.33 -19.91 -13.51
CA GLU A 396 -19.92 -19.99 -13.17
C GLU A 396 -19.68 -20.87 -11.93
N PHE A 397 -20.58 -20.82 -10.95
CA PHE A 397 -20.49 -21.68 -9.79
C PHE A 397 -20.76 -23.15 -10.14
N LYS A 398 -21.70 -23.43 -11.05
CA LYS A 398 -21.89 -24.79 -11.61
C LYS A 398 -20.65 -25.28 -12.34
N ARG A 399 -19.99 -24.40 -13.12
CA ARG A 399 -18.73 -24.71 -13.80
C ARG A 399 -17.62 -25.06 -12.80
N LEU A 400 -17.51 -24.31 -11.71
CA LEU A 400 -16.54 -24.57 -10.65
C LEU A 400 -16.79 -25.91 -9.94
N LEU A 401 -18.05 -26.28 -9.67
CA LEU A 401 -18.40 -27.61 -9.14
C LEU A 401 -18.03 -28.76 -10.09
N GLY A 402 -18.02 -28.52 -11.39
CA GLY A 402 -17.55 -29.51 -12.37
C GLY A 402 -16.02 -29.65 -12.40
N LEU A 403 -15.28 -28.71 -11.81
CA LEU A 403 -13.82 -28.69 -11.81
C LEU A 403 -13.20 -29.10 -10.47
N HIS A 404 -13.91 -28.83 -9.36
CA HIS A 404 -13.41 -29.04 -8.01
C HIS A 404 -14.48 -29.73 -7.18
N ASP A 405 -14.07 -30.72 -6.39
CA ASP A 405 -14.98 -31.42 -5.48
C ASP A 405 -15.52 -30.51 -4.36
N LYS A 406 -14.74 -29.49 -4.00
CA LYS A 406 -15.06 -28.46 -3.00
C LYS A 406 -14.44 -27.10 -3.35
N ILE A 407 -15.04 -26.06 -2.80
CA ILE A 407 -14.45 -24.73 -2.66
C ILE A 407 -14.14 -24.58 -1.17
N ASP A 408 -12.91 -24.21 -0.82
CA ASP A 408 -12.50 -24.12 0.59
C ASP A 408 -12.80 -22.74 1.18
N ALA A 409 -12.51 -21.69 0.43
CA ALA A 409 -12.76 -20.31 0.84
C ALA A 409 -13.32 -19.48 -0.30
N MET A 410 -14.16 -18.50 0.04
CA MET A 410 -14.64 -17.53 -0.93
C MET A 410 -14.68 -16.13 -0.34
N ARG A 411 -14.21 -15.16 -1.12
CA ARG A 411 -14.35 -13.73 -0.86
C ARG A 411 -15.31 -13.12 -1.86
N ILE A 412 -16.27 -12.32 -1.39
CA ILE A 412 -17.20 -11.53 -2.21
C ILE A 412 -17.00 -10.05 -1.88
N ALA A 413 -16.47 -9.31 -2.86
CA ALA A 413 -16.41 -7.85 -2.88
C ALA A 413 -17.14 -7.37 -4.13
N GLY A 414 -18.47 -7.51 -4.15
CA GLY A 414 -19.30 -7.35 -5.34
C GLY A 414 -19.40 -5.92 -5.86
N ARG A 415 -18.91 -4.93 -5.09
CA ARG A 415 -18.95 -3.49 -5.42
C ARG A 415 -20.34 -3.01 -5.82
N GLY A 416 -21.35 -3.50 -5.12
CA GLY A 416 -22.75 -3.20 -5.35
C GLY A 416 -23.54 -4.37 -5.93
N PHE A 417 -22.87 -5.34 -6.58
CA PHE A 417 -23.51 -6.56 -7.11
C PHE A 417 -23.54 -7.71 -6.10
N ASP A 418 -23.30 -7.42 -4.82
CA ASP A 418 -23.06 -8.40 -3.76
C ASP A 418 -24.24 -9.37 -3.61
N CYS A 419 -25.47 -8.85 -3.64
CA CYS A 419 -26.70 -9.64 -3.53
C CYS A 419 -27.00 -10.45 -4.80
N GLU A 420 -26.79 -9.89 -6.00
CA GLU A 420 -27.00 -10.64 -7.25
C GLU A 420 -25.99 -11.78 -7.40
N ILE A 421 -24.73 -11.55 -7.02
CA ILE A 421 -23.70 -12.60 -6.97
C ILE A 421 -24.09 -13.66 -5.93
N PHE A 422 -24.66 -13.24 -4.80
CA PHE A 422 -25.14 -14.17 -3.79
C PHE A 422 -26.30 -15.05 -4.30
N GLU A 423 -27.23 -14.53 -5.09
CA GLU A 423 -28.30 -15.34 -5.71
C GLU A 423 -27.72 -16.45 -6.58
N GLY A 424 -26.70 -16.17 -7.38
CA GLY A 424 -26.02 -17.21 -8.14
C GLY A 424 -25.25 -18.19 -7.24
N PHE A 425 -24.62 -17.70 -6.17
CA PHE A 425 -23.92 -18.52 -5.18
C PHE A 425 -24.84 -19.49 -4.45
N LYS A 426 -26.13 -19.17 -4.23
CA LYS A 426 -27.11 -20.09 -3.61
C LYS A 426 -27.16 -21.44 -4.30
N THR A 427 -26.91 -21.49 -5.62
CA THR A 427 -26.86 -22.76 -6.36
C THR A 427 -25.81 -23.75 -5.81
N LEU A 428 -24.72 -23.27 -5.21
CA LEU A 428 -23.74 -24.10 -4.51
C LEU A 428 -24.29 -24.63 -3.20
N LEU A 429 -24.90 -23.75 -2.41
CA LEU A 429 -25.44 -24.08 -1.09
C LEU A 429 -26.60 -25.08 -1.21
N GLU A 430 -27.48 -24.89 -2.19
CA GLU A 430 -28.58 -25.82 -2.51
C GLU A 430 -28.08 -27.19 -2.99
N ALA A 431 -26.88 -27.25 -3.60
CA ALA A 431 -26.21 -28.49 -3.94
C ALA A 431 -25.47 -29.14 -2.76
N GLY A 432 -25.62 -28.60 -1.54
CA GLY A 432 -24.94 -29.08 -0.33
C GLY A 432 -23.43 -28.80 -0.32
N LYS A 433 -22.99 -27.81 -1.10
CA LYS A 433 -21.58 -27.43 -1.23
C LYS A 433 -21.35 -26.12 -0.49
N HIS A 434 -20.76 -26.22 0.69
CA HIS A 434 -20.52 -25.09 1.60
C HIS A 434 -19.02 -24.81 1.68
N PRO A 435 -18.54 -23.67 1.15
CA PRO A 435 -17.22 -23.18 1.51
C PRO A 435 -16.99 -23.15 3.02
N ARG A 436 -15.78 -23.49 3.46
CA ARG A 436 -15.45 -23.51 4.89
C ARG A 436 -15.59 -22.12 5.51
N VAL A 437 -15.18 -21.11 4.74
CA VAL A 437 -15.19 -19.71 5.14
C VAL A 437 -15.67 -18.82 3.99
N LEU A 438 -16.56 -17.90 4.34
CA LEU A 438 -17.04 -16.83 3.48
C LEU A 438 -16.58 -15.51 4.05
N MET A 439 -16.07 -14.62 3.18
CA MET A 439 -15.73 -13.26 3.55
C MET A 439 -16.40 -12.27 2.61
N PHE A 440 -17.14 -11.34 3.17
CA PHE A 440 -17.82 -10.26 2.45
C PHE A 440 -17.10 -8.95 2.75
N GLU A 441 -16.78 -8.18 1.70
CA GLU A 441 -16.33 -6.80 1.81
C GLU A 441 -17.42 -5.88 1.26
N SER A 442 -18.46 -5.67 2.05
CA SER A 442 -19.67 -5.00 1.60
C SER A 442 -19.59 -3.49 1.79
N ARG A 443 -20.10 -2.76 0.80
CA ARG A 443 -20.32 -1.30 0.87
C ARG A 443 -21.78 -1.03 0.54
N THR A 444 -22.61 -0.88 1.57
CA THR A 444 -24.06 -0.68 1.39
C THR A 444 -24.38 0.52 0.52
N ALA A 445 -23.60 1.60 0.52
CA ALA A 445 -23.85 2.69 -0.41
C ALA A 445 -23.72 2.32 -1.89
N LEU A 446 -22.80 1.42 -2.26
CA LEU A 446 -22.72 0.94 -3.64
C LEU A 446 -23.90 0.03 -3.96
N VAL A 447 -24.31 -0.81 -3.01
CA VAL A 447 -25.50 -1.66 -3.14
C VAL A 447 -26.77 -0.79 -3.31
N ARG A 448 -26.96 0.20 -2.43
CA ARG A 448 -28.07 1.18 -2.48
C ARG A 448 -28.07 2.03 -3.76
N ALA A 449 -26.90 2.34 -4.31
CA ALA A 449 -26.79 3.11 -5.55
C ALA A 449 -27.22 2.30 -6.77
N LEU A 450 -27.11 0.97 -6.72
CA LEU A 450 -27.54 0.06 -7.78
C LEU A 450 -28.98 -0.44 -7.59
N SER A 451 -29.56 -0.34 -6.39
CA SER A 451 -30.96 -0.72 -6.13
C SER A 451 -31.55 -0.05 -4.88
N ALA A 452 -32.80 0.42 -4.98
CA ALA A 452 -33.45 1.31 -4.01
C ALA A 452 -33.96 0.65 -2.71
N GLU A 453 -34.02 -0.69 -2.61
CA GLU A 453 -34.59 -1.41 -1.44
C GLU A 453 -33.74 -2.63 -0.97
N MET A 454 -32.41 -2.49 -0.76
CA MET A 454 -31.52 -3.65 -0.52
C MET A 454 -30.77 -3.74 0.81
N ASP A 455 -30.92 -2.82 1.76
CA ASP A 455 -30.31 -3.02 3.09
C ASP A 455 -30.90 -4.25 3.79
N GLU A 456 -32.21 -4.46 3.63
CA GLU A 456 -32.88 -5.66 4.13
C GLU A 456 -32.40 -6.91 3.38
N ASP A 457 -32.09 -6.82 2.09
CA ASP A 457 -31.56 -7.95 1.31
C ASP A 457 -30.17 -8.41 1.78
N VAL A 458 -29.27 -7.48 2.15
CA VAL A 458 -27.97 -7.84 2.71
C VAL A 458 -28.12 -8.54 4.07
N ALA A 459 -29.07 -8.09 4.89
CA ALA A 459 -29.38 -8.76 6.15
C ALA A 459 -29.98 -10.16 5.90
N ILE A 460 -30.95 -10.28 4.99
CA ILE A 460 -31.56 -11.55 4.57
C ILE A 460 -30.51 -12.52 4.02
N MET A 461 -29.53 -12.04 3.26
CA MET A 461 -28.40 -12.84 2.80
C MET A 461 -27.62 -13.43 3.98
N PHE A 462 -27.25 -12.62 4.98
CA PHE A 462 -26.54 -13.11 6.16
C PHE A 462 -27.39 -14.06 7.02
N GLU A 463 -28.69 -13.78 7.18
CA GLU A 463 -29.66 -14.67 7.85
C GLU A 463 -29.79 -16.01 7.11
N TYR A 464 -29.84 -16.00 5.78
CA TYR A 464 -29.84 -17.22 4.98
C TYR A 464 -28.56 -18.02 5.22
N LEU A 465 -27.39 -17.40 5.17
CA LEU A 465 -26.11 -18.06 5.43
C LEU A 465 -26.03 -18.64 6.84
N TRP A 466 -26.50 -17.91 7.85
CA TRP A 466 -26.61 -18.42 9.22
C TRP A 466 -27.44 -19.70 9.28
N ASN A 467 -28.60 -19.71 8.62
CA ASN A 467 -29.48 -20.87 8.53
C ASN A 467 -28.88 -22.03 7.69
N GLN A 468 -27.98 -21.73 6.75
CA GLN A 468 -27.14 -22.72 6.06
C GLN A 468 -25.95 -23.20 6.90
N GLY A 469 -25.86 -22.83 8.18
CA GLY A 469 -24.84 -23.33 9.10
C GLY A 469 -23.60 -22.45 9.23
N TYR A 470 -23.58 -21.22 8.71
CA TYR A 470 -22.47 -20.28 8.92
C TYR A 470 -22.67 -19.49 10.23
N THR A 471 -22.32 -20.09 11.37
CA THR A 471 -22.68 -19.57 12.71
C THR A 471 -21.53 -18.98 13.52
N ASP A 472 -20.27 -19.20 13.14
CA ASP A 472 -19.14 -18.47 13.76
C ASP A 472 -18.81 -17.24 12.90
N VAL A 473 -19.35 -16.10 13.31
CA VAL A 473 -19.31 -14.85 12.55
C VAL A 473 -18.53 -13.77 13.28
N GLY A 474 -17.60 -13.16 12.56
CA GLY A 474 -16.81 -12.01 12.99
C GLY A 474 -16.91 -10.89 11.96
N HIS A 475 -16.81 -9.65 12.43
CA HIS A 475 -16.77 -8.50 11.55
C HIS A 475 -15.78 -7.43 12.04
N VAL A 476 -15.33 -6.60 11.11
CA VAL A 476 -14.46 -5.45 11.34
C VAL A 476 -14.82 -4.33 10.35
N GLY A 477 -14.95 -3.09 10.84
CA GLY A 477 -15.35 -1.95 10.04
C GLY A 477 -16.17 -0.91 10.81
N PRO A 478 -16.86 0.01 10.10
CA PRO A 478 -17.73 1.05 10.67
C PRO A 478 -18.66 0.62 11.80
N ALA A 479 -19.16 -0.63 11.76
CA ALA A 479 -20.09 -1.17 12.75
C ALA A 479 -19.40 -1.56 14.07
N CYS A 480 -18.07 -1.81 14.05
CA CYS A 480 -17.30 -2.20 15.23
C CYS A 480 -17.02 -1.06 16.20
N ASP A 481 -17.02 0.20 15.74
CA ASP A 481 -16.62 1.38 16.52
C ASP A 481 -17.71 1.89 17.51
N GLY A 482 -18.61 1.01 17.96
CA GLY A 482 -19.59 1.33 19.00
C GLY A 482 -20.93 1.92 18.49
N ARG A 483 -21.20 1.87 17.18
CA ARG A 483 -22.48 2.28 16.58
C ARG A 483 -23.53 1.15 16.56
N GLY A 484 -23.77 0.54 17.72
CA GLY A 484 -24.99 -0.25 17.97
C GLY A 484 -24.90 -1.77 17.89
N VAL A 485 -23.75 -2.37 17.55
CA VAL A 485 -23.62 -3.85 17.58
C VAL A 485 -23.12 -4.29 18.96
N ARG A 486 -23.97 -5.02 19.70
CA ARG A 486 -23.59 -5.60 20.99
C ARG A 486 -22.49 -6.63 20.73
N LYS A 487 -21.37 -6.55 21.47
CA LYS A 487 -20.45 -7.70 21.58
C LYS A 487 -21.24 -8.88 22.12
N VAL A 488 -21.56 -9.86 21.28
CA VAL A 488 -22.30 -11.04 21.70
C VAL A 488 -21.38 -11.85 22.62
N LYS A 489 -21.72 -11.88 23.91
CA LYS A 489 -21.14 -12.80 24.88
C LYS A 489 -22.01 -14.07 24.91
N SER A 490 -21.95 -14.94 23.92
CA SER A 490 -22.36 -16.32 24.21
C SER A 490 -21.75 -17.35 23.25
N HIS A 491 -21.37 -18.47 23.87
CA HIS A 491 -21.00 -19.72 23.21
C HIS A 491 -22.28 -20.44 22.76
N SER A 492 -22.34 -20.87 21.51
CA SER A 492 -23.07 -22.09 21.18
C SER A 492 -22.25 -23.28 21.72
N ARG A 493 -22.83 -24.03 22.67
CA ARG A 493 -22.39 -25.33 23.21
C ARG A 493 -21.00 -25.84 22.74
N GLY A 494 -19.93 -25.36 23.37
CA GLY A 494 -18.62 -26.03 23.36
C GLY A 494 -17.70 -25.87 22.13
N GLN A 495 -18.07 -25.10 21.09
CA GLN A 495 -17.15 -24.77 19.98
C GLN A 495 -16.38 -23.47 20.25
N LYS A 496 -15.05 -23.51 20.08
CA LYS A 496 -14.19 -22.31 20.14
C LYS A 496 -14.32 -21.51 18.85
N SER A 497 -14.48 -20.19 18.98
CA SER A 497 -14.59 -19.28 17.85
C SER A 497 -13.22 -18.99 17.23
N LYS A 498 -13.15 -18.88 15.91
CA LYS A 498 -11.94 -18.44 15.17
C LYS A 498 -11.57 -16.99 15.47
N PHE A 499 -12.48 -16.20 16.02
CA PHE A 499 -12.26 -14.82 16.43
C PHE A 499 -11.97 -14.66 17.94
N GLU A 500 -11.83 -15.77 18.67
CA GLU A 500 -11.51 -15.72 20.10
C GLU A 500 -10.12 -15.09 20.33
N GLY A 501 -10.06 -14.08 21.20
CA GLY A 501 -8.81 -13.38 21.52
C GLY A 501 -8.36 -12.34 20.49
N THR A 502 -9.13 -12.14 19.41
CA THR A 502 -8.86 -11.09 18.41
C THR A 502 -9.58 -9.78 18.74
N SER A 503 -9.25 -8.71 18.02
CA SER A 503 -9.97 -7.43 18.08
C SER A 503 -11.28 -7.40 17.28
N TRP A 504 -11.63 -8.47 16.56
CA TRP A 504 -12.84 -8.53 15.75
C TRP A 504 -14.10 -8.57 16.63
N CYS A 505 -15.15 -7.88 16.20
CA CYS A 505 -16.44 -7.99 16.86
C CYS A 505 -17.11 -9.30 16.43
N ARG A 506 -17.66 -10.03 17.39
CA ARG A 506 -18.45 -11.23 17.11
C ARG A 506 -19.90 -10.85 16.88
N ALA A 507 -20.53 -11.51 15.92
CA ALA A 507 -21.92 -11.31 15.55
C ALA A 507 -22.73 -12.61 15.67
N ASP A 508 -24.02 -12.46 15.89
CA ASP A 508 -25.04 -13.50 15.76
C ASP A 508 -26.13 -13.04 14.78
N GLU A 509 -27.09 -13.92 14.49
CA GLU A 509 -28.22 -13.62 13.60
C GLU A 509 -28.92 -12.29 13.95
N SER A 510 -29.14 -12.03 15.25
CA SER A 510 -29.81 -10.80 15.71
C SER A 510 -29.01 -9.51 15.45
N SER A 511 -27.72 -9.65 15.15
CA SER A 511 -26.79 -8.55 14.94
C SER A 511 -26.77 -8.05 13.48
N PHE A 512 -27.20 -8.86 12.50
CA PHE A 512 -26.99 -8.56 11.06
C PHE A 512 -27.65 -7.26 10.62
N LYS A 513 -28.92 -7.02 10.98
CA LYS A 513 -29.59 -5.75 10.67
C LYS A 513 -28.87 -4.55 11.29
N GLY A 514 -28.33 -4.71 12.50
CA GLY A 514 -27.53 -3.69 13.18
C GLY A 514 -26.22 -3.39 12.45
N ILE A 515 -25.52 -4.43 11.98
CA ILE A 515 -24.29 -4.30 11.19
C ILE A 515 -24.58 -3.54 9.89
N VAL A 516 -25.58 -3.97 9.12
CA VAL A 516 -25.95 -3.35 7.83
C VAL A 516 -26.33 -1.88 8.02
N ASN A 517 -27.14 -1.56 9.03
CA ASN A 517 -27.54 -0.19 9.34
C ASN A 517 -26.38 0.72 9.73
N ALA A 518 -25.31 0.15 10.30
CA ALA A 518 -24.13 0.90 10.72
C ALA A 518 -23.10 1.10 9.59
N MET A 519 -23.25 0.42 8.45
CA MET A 519 -22.39 0.60 7.28
C MET A 519 -22.59 2.01 6.68
N HIS A 520 -21.48 2.74 6.48
CA HIS A 520 -21.46 4.13 6.01
C HIS A 520 -21.17 4.24 4.51
N GLU A 521 -21.46 5.38 3.89
CA GLU A 521 -21.39 5.59 2.44
C GLU A 521 -20.02 5.35 1.77
N TYR A 522 -18.92 5.44 2.53
CA TYR A 522 -17.57 5.47 1.97
C TYR A 522 -16.66 4.34 2.49
N GLU A 523 -17.19 3.45 3.32
CA GLU A 523 -16.40 2.47 4.05
C GLU A 523 -16.97 1.07 3.86
N ALA A 524 -16.07 0.09 3.70
CA ALA A 524 -16.46 -1.30 3.65
C ALA A 524 -16.54 -1.87 5.07
N GLU A 525 -17.57 -2.66 5.32
CA GLU A 525 -17.58 -3.58 6.45
C GLU A 525 -17.06 -4.93 5.95
N VAL A 526 -16.09 -5.50 6.66
CA VAL A 526 -15.61 -6.86 6.40
C VAL A 526 -16.35 -7.79 7.34
N VAL A 527 -17.13 -8.72 6.78
CA VAL A 527 -17.85 -9.76 7.53
C VAL A 527 -17.29 -11.12 7.12
N MET A 528 -16.87 -11.92 8.08
CA MET A 528 -16.34 -13.26 7.85
C MET A 528 -17.17 -14.28 8.61
N MET A 529 -17.59 -15.34 7.93
CA MET A 529 -18.49 -16.36 8.45
C MET A 529 -17.90 -17.76 8.21
N PHE A 530 -17.80 -18.57 9.26
CA PHE A 530 -17.35 -19.96 9.18
C PHE A 530 -18.52 -20.93 9.26
N HIS A 531 -18.50 -21.95 8.40
CA HIS A 531 -19.51 -23.01 8.38
C HIS A 531 -19.35 -23.95 9.60
N THR A 532 -20.44 -24.53 10.12
CA THR A 532 -20.40 -25.42 11.31
C THR A 532 -19.63 -26.73 11.09
N SER A 533 -19.46 -27.14 9.83
CA SER A 533 -18.61 -28.29 9.46
C SER A 533 -17.13 -27.92 9.30
N ALA A 534 -16.75 -26.66 9.56
CA ALA A 534 -15.41 -26.11 9.44
C ALA A 534 -14.53 -26.38 10.66
#